data_AF-J4IPZ6-F1
#
_entry.id   AF-J4IPZ6-F1
#
_cell.length_a   1.000
_cell.length_b   1.000
_cell.length_c   1.000
_cell.angle_alpha   90.00
_cell.angle_beta   90.00
_cell.angle_gamma   90.00
#
_symmetry.space_group_name_H-M   'P 1'
#
loop_
_entity.id
_entity.type
_entity.pdbx_description
1 polymer ?
#
loop_
_entity_poly.entity_id
_entity_poly.type
_entity_poly.pdbx_seq_one_letter_code
_entity_poly.pdbx_strand_id
1 'polypeptide(L)'
;MASTNSLQISISGDRWWGGFTAEITLTNSSTQDLANWSYSFDSPHLINTAPWGAEISAVLLDNGLTRYTLTGQDWGEKIPAGESVTIGFNGTQGTDLGNQGELSAAMLFGSDSAEAVMSQVSEESSESSDTTTNPGFEPGIETPAMTSQVTSPMESTMASPMSEQSVGDHGMNHGSSSGDYIDINTWGSFHGSNHNSEHDELVGGRTAITTEAMLAYNGLRAFAGLDVVEIEEVGEWAFAQGLTNNSEAWGDDTKGVGLWFAMQGAKVGWISDASYDPQILADIQRTARLGSSGEVMQMIEQFGHEGFADHLTTNQLEENFINTLKMEPHYGGWMHGRTHGFRDIEGVAIAHDIHHLTVLGWDQNEPFMNDTFDWPQWPALDVSDNTVINYFQGIVALGDPLSENLENLSGSTPSPGSSDTEPSQSSSLSDPGPSDPITGSPLEIQVSGDLWEGGFTASMNVTNQSEQTLDDWGVSFISTHQFYGESWGVDVSTQEIGDGLYSYELTGADWAQSLAAGQAMTVGFNALSAEDLSGDASLTSELLMAPGTELTLL
;
A
#
# COMPACT_ATOMS: atom_id res chain seq x y z
N MET A 1 6.36 -27.35 44.99
CA MET A 1 6.96 -26.65 43.85
C MET A 1 5.81 -26.29 42.92
N ALA A 2 5.57 -25.01 42.68
CA ALA A 2 4.68 -24.59 41.60
C ALA A 2 5.41 -24.79 40.27
N SER A 3 4.71 -25.14 39.20
CA SER A 3 5.33 -25.27 37.88
C SER A 3 5.52 -23.88 37.28
N THR A 4 6.70 -23.59 36.73
CA THR A 4 7.11 -22.25 36.27
C THR A 4 6.50 -21.83 34.92
N ASN A 5 5.71 -22.70 34.28
CA ASN A 5 5.12 -22.45 32.98
C ASN A 5 3.69 -21.91 33.16
N SER A 6 3.57 -20.65 33.57
CA SER A 6 2.33 -19.88 33.51
C SER A 6 1.90 -19.60 32.06
N LEU A 7 2.88 -19.41 31.17
CA LEU A 7 2.67 -19.09 29.77
C LEU A 7 2.73 -20.37 28.91
N GLN A 8 1.65 -20.67 28.20
CA GLN A 8 1.60 -21.70 27.15
C GLN A 8 1.75 -21.02 25.79
N ILE A 9 2.32 -21.72 24.81
CA ILE A 9 2.59 -21.16 23.48
C ILE A 9 2.11 -22.14 22.40
N SER A 10 1.39 -21.62 21.42
CA SER A 10 1.07 -22.26 20.14
C SER A 10 1.61 -21.41 19.00
N ILE A 11 2.04 -22.04 17.91
CA ILE A 11 2.60 -21.36 16.75
C ILE A 11 1.84 -21.81 15.50
N SER A 12 1.41 -20.83 14.72
CA SER A 12 0.67 -20.93 13.45
C SER A 12 1.26 -19.95 12.43
N GLY A 13 0.54 -19.69 11.34
CA GLY A 13 1.01 -18.93 10.19
C GLY A 13 1.36 -19.82 9.01
N ASP A 14 1.92 -19.23 7.96
CA ASP A 14 2.09 -19.85 6.65
C ASP A 14 3.48 -19.59 6.06
N ARG A 15 3.95 -20.54 5.25
CA ARG A 15 5.15 -20.42 4.42
C ARG A 15 4.77 -19.94 3.03
N TRP A 16 5.66 -19.21 2.39
CA TRP A 16 5.57 -18.81 0.98
C TRP A 16 6.94 -18.83 0.32
N TRP A 17 7.06 -18.40 -0.94
CA TRP A 17 8.32 -18.40 -1.65
C TRP A 17 9.38 -17.57 -0.92
N GLY A 18 10.46 -18.22 -0.48
CA GLY A 18 11.57 -17.60 0.25
C GLY A 18 11.26 -17.09 1.67
N GLY A 19 10.02 -17.17 2.16
CA GLY A 19 9.62 -16.55 3.44
C GLY A 19 8.49 -17.27 4.18
N PHE A 20 8.02 -16.65 5.27
CA PHE A 20 6.88 -17.08 6.08
C PHE A 20 6.34 -15.95 6.98
N THR A 21 5.06 -16.05 7.35
CA THR A 21 4.52 -15.43 8.59
C THR A 21 4.55 -16.48 9.68
N ALA A 22 4.98 -16.08 10.87
CA ALA A 22 4.73 -16.83 12.09
C ALA A 22 3.76 -16.04 12.98
N GLU A 23 2.70 -16.70 13.43
CA GLU A 23 1.89 -16.25 14.56
C GLU A 23 2.35 -16.99 15.82
N ILE A 24 2.46 -16.29 16.94
CA ILE A 24 2.74 -16.88 18.25
C ILE A 24 1.58 -16.51 19.19
N THR A 25 0.72 -17.50 19.46
CA THR A 25 -0.35 -17.40 20.46
C THR A 25 0.20 -17.74 21.83
N LEU A 26 0.25 -16.78 22.74
CA LEU A 26 0.68 -16.93 24.13
C LEU A 26 -0.54 -16.91 25.07
N THR A 27 -0.76 -18.00 25.81
CA THR A 27 -1.89 -18.17 26.73
C THR A 27 -1.44 -18.13 28.18
N ASN A 28 -1.97 -17.18 28.96
CA ASN A 28 -1.69 -17.04 30.38
C ASN A 28 -2.55 -18.02 31.21
N SER A 29 -2.03 -19.22 31.43
CA SER A 29 -2.67 -20.26 32.25
C SER A 29 -2.57 -20.03 33.78
N SER A 30 -2.14 -18.85 34.24
CA SER A 30 -2.04 -18.49 35.66
C SER A 30 -3.26 -17.75 36.21
N THR A 31 -3.26 -17.45 37.51
CA THR A 31 -4.33 -16.72 38.20
C THR A 31 -3.99 -15.24 38.43
N GLN A 32 -3.04 -14.68 37.67
CA GLN A 32 -2.62 -13.28 37.72
C GLN A 32 -2.35 -12.77 36.31
N ASP A 33 -2.60 -11.49 36.06
CA ASP A 33 -2.31 -10.88 34.75
C ASP A 33 -0.79 -10.82 34.53
N LEU A 34 -0.34 -11.17 33.31
CA LEU A 34 1.05 -11.06 32.91
C LEU A 34 1.24 -9.75 32.14
N ALA A 35 2.28 -8.99 32.49
CA ALA A 35 2.73 -7.80 31.79
C ALA A 35 4.27 -7.83 31.72
N ASN A 36 4.86 -7.24 30.68
CA ASN A 36 6.31 -7.31 30.41
C ASN A 36 6.82 -8.77 30.31
N TRP A 37 6.04 -9.64 29.66
CA TRP A 37 6.49 -11.00 29.34
C TRP A 37 7.56 -10.94 28.24
N SER A 38 8.46 -11.92 28.24
CA SER A 38 9.47 -12.07 27.19
C SER A 38 9.67 -13.54 26.83
N TYR A 39 9.91 -13.82 25.55
CA TYR A 39 10.04 -15.17 24.99
C TYR A 39 11.24 -15.27 24.05
N SER A 40 12.19 -16.14 24.38
CA SER A 40 13.38 -16.40 23.56
C SER A 40 13.32 -17.76 22.87
N PHE A 41 13.69 -17.79 21.59
CA PHE A 41 13.86 -18.99 20.79
C PHE A 41 15.04 -18.86 19.81
N ASP A 42 15.61 -19.99 19.41
CA ASP A 42 16.66 -20.05 18.39
C ASP A 42 16.06 -20.44 17.05
N SER A 43 16.52 -19.83 15.97
CA SER A 43 16.03 -20.11 14.62
C SER A 43 17.17 -20.04 13.58
N PRO A 44 17.15 -20.87 12.53
CA PRO A 44 18.04 -20.73 11.38
C PRO A 44 17.59 -19.62 10.42
N HIS A 45 16.44 -18.99 10.65
CA HIS A 45 15.83 -18.02 9.74
C HIS A 45 16.19 -16.57 10.10
N LEU A 46 16.05 -15.67 9.14
CA LEU A 46 16.16 -14.23 9.35
C LEU A 46 14.75 -13.68 9.63
N ILE A 47 14.52 -13.07 10.79
CA ILE A 47 13.21 -12.51 11.15
C ILE A 47 13.24 -10.99 10.96
N ASN A 48 12.15 -10.42 10.45
CA ASN A 48 11.99 -8.98 10.28
C ASN A 48 12.06 -8.25 11.65
N THR A 49 12.71 -7.09 11.70
CA THR A 49 12.86 -6.29 12.92
C THR A 49 11.56 -5.58 13.35
N ALA A 50 10.49 -5.67 12.56
CA ALA A 50 9.15 -5.17 12.87
C ALA A 50 8.12 -6.32 13.02
N PRO A 51 8.09 -7.04 14.16
CA PRO A 51 6.95 -7.88 14.55
C PRO A 51 5.72 -7.03 14.92
N TRP A 52 4.53 -7.63 14.94
CA TRP A 52 3.30 -6.99 15.42
C TRP A 52 2.92 -7.48 16.82
N GLY A 53 2.69 -6.54 17.75
CA GLY A 53 2.37 -6.82 19.16
C GLY A 53 3.58 -7.12 20.06
N ALA A 54 4.81 -6.87 19.58
CA ALA A 54 6.04 -7.07 20.33
C ALA A 54 7.17 -6.14 19.88
N GLU A 55 8.21 -6.01 20.69
CA GLU A 55 9.57 -5.66 20.24
C GLU A 55 10.35 -6.97 19.98
N ILE A 56 11.33 -6.94 19.06
CA ILE A 56 12.27 -8.05 18.83
C ILE A 56 13.72 -7.61 19.04
N SER A 57 14.52 -8.49 19.65
CA SER A 57 15.98 -8.39 19.68
C SER A 57 16.62 -9.69 19.19
N ALA A 58 17.77 -9.59 18.52
CA ALA A 58 18.44 -10.70 17.84
C ALA A 58 19.92 -10.81 18.25
N VAL A 59 20.39 -12.04 18.48
CA VAL A 59 21.79 -12.36 18.80
C VAL A 59 22.24 -13.57 17.99
N LEU A 60 23.22 -13.40 17.12
CA LEU A 60 23.85 -14.51 16.38
C LEU A 60 24.65 -15.41 17.34
N LEU A 61 24.48 -16.73 17.21
CA LEU A 61 25.10 -17.74 18.06
C LEU A 61 26.28 -18.45 17.35
N ASP A 62 27.23 -18.98 18.14
CA ASP A 62 28.41 -19.72 17.65
C ASP A 62 28.09 -20.96 16.78
N ASN A 63 26.84 -21.45 16.80
CA ASN A 63 26.36 -22.57 15.99
C ASN A 63 25.77 -22.15 14.63
N GLY A 64 25.68 -20.86 14.33
CA GLY A 64 25.10 -20.32 13.09
C GLY A 64 23.59 -20.11 13.12
N LEU A 65 22.93 -20.31 14.26
CA LEU A 65 21.54 -19.89 14.48
C LEU A 65 21.49 -18.46 15.03
N THR A 66 20.35 -17.79 14.89
CA THR A 66 20.06 -16.53 15.58
C THR A 66 19.10 -16.79 16.72
N ARG A 67 19.46 -16.33 17.93
CA ARG A 67 18.54 -16.24 19.07
C ARG A 67 17.71 -14.97 18.93
N TYR A 68 16.41 -15.14 18.81
CA TYR A 68 15.44 -14.06 18.86
C TYR A 68 14.82 -13.99 20.25
N THR A 69 14.57 -12.78 20.75
CA THR A 69 13.85 -12.53 21.99
C THR A 69 12.76 -11.49 21.73
N LEU A 70 11.51 -11.93 21.86
CA LEU A 70 10.32 -11.12 21.72
C LEU A 70 9.88 -10.62 23.11
N THR A 71 9.40 -9.39 23.19
CA THR A 71 8.86 -8.78 24.41
C THR A 71 7.56 -8.08 24.07
N GLY A 72 6.47 -8.32 24.81
CA GLY A 72 5.15 -7.81 24.45
C GLY A 72 5.08 -6.28 24.39
N GLN A 73 4.52 -5.75 23.30
CA GLN A 73 4.35 -4.31 23.04
C GLN A 73 2.89 -4.04 22.62
N ASP A 74 2.41 -2.81 22.84
CA ASP A 74 1.06 -2.36 22.46
C ASP A 74 -0.04 -3.29 23.01
N TRP A 75 -0.90 -3.82 22.16
CA TRP A 75 -1.93 -4.80 22.53
C TRP A 75 -1.36 -6.14 22.99
N GLY A 76 -0.10 -6.45 22.67
CA GLY A 76 0.62 -7.62 23.16
C GLY A 76 1.31 -7.44 24.52
N GLU A 77 1.39 -6.22 25.07
CA GLU A 77 2.10 -5.93 26.33
C GLU A 77 1.54 -6.72 27.54
N LYS A 78 0.22 -7.01 27.53
CA LYS A 78 -0.51 -7.57 28.68
C LYS A 78 -1.40 -8.76 28.28
N ILE A 79 -1.32 -9.84 29.07
CA ILE A 79 -2.12 -11.06 28.91
C ILE A 79 -2.87 -11.32 30.22
N PRO A 80 -4.19 -11.05 30.30
CA PRO A 80 -4.97 -11.25 31.52
C PRO A 80 -5.01 -12.71 32.02
N ALA A 81 -5.32 -12.91 33.29
CA ALA A 81 -5.37 -14.23 33.92
C ALA A 81 -6.40 -15.17 33.24
N GLY A 82 -5.92 -16.20 32.53
CA GLY A 82 -6.73 -17.17 31.80
C GLY A 82 -6.89 -16.89 30.30
N GLU A 83 -6.44 -15.72 29.82
CA GLU A 83 -6.62 -15.26 28.44
C GLU A 83 -5.41 -15.56 27.53
N SER A 84 -5.56 -15.30 26.23
CA SER A 84 -4.51 -15.43 25.21
C SER A 84 -4.26 -14.12 24.46
N VAL A 85 -3.05 -13.95 23.92
CA VAL A 85 -2.74 -12.94 22.90
C VAL A 85 -1.96 -13.60 21.74
N THR A 86 -2.18 -13.17 20.50
CA THR A 86 -1.56 -13.76 19.31
C THR A 86 -0.77 -12.70 18.56
N ILE A 87 0.54 -12.64 18.82
CA ILE A 87 1.47 -11.75 18.11
C ILE A 87 1.98 -12.42 16.82
N GLY A 88 2.75 -11.71 15.99
CA GLY A 88 3.41 -12.35 14.86
C GLY A 88 4.51 -11.55 14.19
N PHE A 89 5.12 -12.13 13.16
CA PHE A 89 6.20 -11.53 12.36
C PHE A 89 6.39 -12.23 11.02
N ASN A 90 6.92 -11.48 10.06
CA ASN A 90 7.47 -11.99 8.80
C ASN A 90 8.92 -12.45 8.96
N GLY A 91 9.35 -13.46 8.19
CA GLY A 91 10.74 -13.92 8.13
C GLY A 91 11.15 -14.55 6.80
N THR A 92 12.45 -14.57 6.53
CA THR A 92 13.11 -15.13 5.35
C THR A 92 13.70 -16.50 5.65
N GLN A 93 13.52 -17.46 4.73
CA GLN A 93 13.91 -18.86 4.89
C GLN A 93 15.44 -19.09 4.83
N GLY A 94 16.14 -18.89 5.95
CA GLY A 94 17.57 -19.25 6.08
C GLY A 94 17.90 -20.75 5.92
N THR A 95 16.89 -21.63 6.03
CA THR A 95 16.89 -22.99 5.48
C THR A 95 15.59 -23.23 4.74
N ASP A 96 15.64 -23.96 3.62
CA ASP A 96 14.47 -24.31 2.80
C ASP A 96 13.36 -24.98 3.63
N LEU A 97 12.19 -24.30 3.70
CA LEU A 97 10.96 -24.81 4.29
C LEU A 97 9.91 -25.18 3.21
N GLY A 98 10.23 -25.00 1.93
CA GLY A 98 9.27 -25.04 0.82
C GLY A 98 8.40 -23.78 0.72
N ASN A 99 7.78 -23.62 -0.45
CA ASN A 99 7.27 -22.33 -0.92
C ASN A 99 5.76 -22.08 -0.67
N GLN A 100 5.07 -22.93 0.09
CA GLN A 100 3.64 -22.74 0.42
C GLN A 100 3.10 -23.61 1.58
N GLY A 101 2.09 -23.08 2.28
CA GLY A 101 1.25 -23.74 3.29
C GLY A 101 1.76 -23.65 4.73
N GLU A 102 0.96 -24.15 5.69
CA GLU A 102 1.15 -24.00 7.15
C GLU A 102 2.61 -24.02 7.62
N LEU A 103 3.01 -23.01 8.40
CA LEU A 103 4.24 -23.00 9.19
C LEU A 103 4.03 -23.75 10.50
N SER A 104 5.00 -24.58 10.89
CA SER A 104 4.99 -25.25 12.19
C SER A 104 6.16 -24.79 13.07
N ALA A 105 5.99 -24.85 14.40
CA ALA A 105 7.07 -24.54 15.36
C ALA A 105 8.38 -25.29 15.06
N ALA A 106 8.31 -26.55 14.61
CA ALA A 106 9.48 -27.36 14.28
C ALA A 106 10.21 -26.91 13.00
N MET A 107 9.52 -26.20 12.10
CA MET A 107 10.14 -25.50 10.97
C MET A 107 10.81 -24.23 11.47
N LEU A 108 10.06 -23.35 12.14
CA LEU A 108 10.53 -22.05 12.63
C LEU A 108 11.79 -22.12 13.51
N PHE A 109 11.91 -23.14 14.37
CA PHE A 109 13.06 -23.27 15.27
C PHE A 109 14.24 -24.07 14.68
N GLY A 110 14.02 -24.84 13.60
CA GLY A 110 14.94 -25.89 13.17
C GLY A 110 14.90 -27.13 14.07
N SER A 111 15.31 -28.28 13.54
CA SER A 111 14.96 -29.61 14.07
C SER A 111 15.59 -30.03 15.41
N ASP A 112 16.57 -29.27 15.93
CA ASP A 112 17.28 -29.59 17.19
C ASP A 112 17.09 -28.53 18.30
N SER A 113 16.45 -27.38 18.03
CA SER A 113 16.41 -26.20 18.90
C SER A 113 15.33 -26.24 20.00
N ALA A 114 14.90 -27.43 20.43
CA ALA A 114 13.67 -27.63 21.21
C ALA A 114 13.75 -27.29 22.73
N GLU A 115 14.66 -26.40 23.14
CA GLU A 115 14.72 -25.84 24.51
C GLU A 115 14.60 -24.30 24.49
N ALA A 116 13.36 -23.81 24.37
CA ALA A 116 13.06 -22.40 24.55
C ALA A 116 13.27 -21.98 26.02
N VAL A 117 14.02 -20.90 26.25
CA VAL A 117 14.42 -20.46 27.59
C VAL A 117 13.56 -19.28 28.02
N MET A 118 12.62 -19.52 28.95
CA MET A 118 11.77 -18.48 29.53
C MET A 118 12.49 -17.78 30.69
N SER A 119 12.42 -16.45 30.73
CA SER A 119 12.89 -15.62 31.86
C SER A 119 11.86 -14.55 32.21
N GLN A 120 11.41 -14.53 33.45
CA GLN A 120 10.62 -13.42 34.00
C GLN A 120 11.56 -12.51 34.79
N VAL A 121 11.58 -11.21 34.49
CA VAL A 121 12.27 -10.21 35.31
C VAL A 121 11.37 -9.87 36.49
N SER A 122 11.41 -10.70 37.54
CA SER A 122 10.79 -10.38 38.83
C SER A 122 11.65 -9.37 39.59
N GLU A 123 11.08 -8.21 39.95
CA GLU A 123 11.75 -7.27 40.85
C GLU A 123 12.09 -7.94 42.19
N GLU A 124 13.37 -8.01 42.55
CA GLU A 124 13.83 -8.74 43.74
C GLU A 124 13.55 -7.93 45.02
N SER A 125 12.34 -8.11 45.57
CA SER A 125 12.10 -7.83 47.00
C SER A 125 12.89 -8.84 47.83
N SER A 126 14.07 -8.43 48.29
CA SER A 126 15.04 -9.27 48.98
C SER A 126 14.52 -9.85 50.30
N GLU A 127 14.52 -11.18 50.46
CA GLU A 127 14.65 -11.79 51.78
C GLU A 127 15.40 -13.13 51.73
N SER A 128 16.21 -13.41 52.76
CA SER A 128 17.15 -14.53 52.76
C SER A 128 16.50 -15.85 53.14
N SER A 129 16.90 -16.92 52.44
CA SER A 129 16.72 -18.30 52.90
C SER A 129 17.22 -18.51 54.33
N ASP A 130 16.49 -19.31 55.11
CA ASP A 130 17.09 -20.49 55.74
C ASP A 130 16.04 -21.60 55.96
N THR A 131 16.50 -22.84 56.16
CA THR A 131 15.68 -24.05 56.31
C THR A 131 16.06 -24.80 57.58
N THR A 132 15.09 -25.25 58.38
CA THR A 132 15.12 -26.53 59.13
C THR A 132 13.78 -26.80 59.82
N THR A 133 13.44 -28.08 60.04
CA THR A 133 12.19 -28.56 60.63
C THR A 133 12.31 -28.97 62.10
N ASN A 134 11.14 -29.12 62.76
CA ASN A 134 10.91 -29.88 63.99
C ASN A 134 11.30 -29.23 65.34
N PRO A 135 10.77 -29.69 66.51
CA PRO A 135 9.95 -28.79 67.31
C PRO A 135 10.18 -28.81 68.84
N GLY A 136 9.65 -27.79 69.54
CA GLY A 136 9.14 -27.95 70.91
C GLY A 136 9.42 -26.84 71.93
N PHE A 137 8.40 -26.59 72.76
CA PHE A 137 8.42 -26.00 74.12
C PHE A 137 8.92 -24.56 74.38
N GLU A 138 7.97 -23.78 74.93
CA GLU A 138 8.09 -22.60 75.79
C GLU A 138 8.96 -22.81 77.07
N PRO A 139 9.19 -21.78 77.94
CA PRO A 139 9.40 -20.32 77.71
C PRO A 139 10.61 -19.75 78.51
N GLY A 140 10.94 -18.43 78.43
CA GLY A 140 12.11 -17.90 79.14
C GLY A 140 12.39 -16.37 79.25
N ILE A 141 11.38 -15.55 79.56
CA ILE A 141 11.41 -14.26 80.33
C ILE A 141 12.75 -13.46 80.56
N GLU A 142 12.73 -12.19 80.12
CA GLU A 142 13.35 -10.93 80.69
C GLU A 142 14.83 -10.46 80.49
N THR A 143 14.98 -9.39 79.68
CA THR A 143 15.68 -8.08 79.98
C THR A 143 17.24 -7.96 79.95
N PRO A 144 17.82 -6.72 79.93
CA PRO A 144 17.51 -5.54 79.07
C PRO A 144 18.78 -4.77 78.58
N ALA A 145 18.65 -3.78 77.65
CA ALA A 145 19.15 -2.39 77.82
C ALA A 145 19.14 -1.48 76.53
N MET A 146 18.54 -0.28 76.68
CA MET A 146 18.98 1.06 76.21
C MET A 146 19.34 1.39 74.73
N THR A 147 18.65 2.45 74.23
CA THR A 147 19.11 3.53 73.31
C THR A 147 19.47 3.20 71.84
N SER A 148 19.17 4.04 70.83
CA SER A 148 18.44 5.33 70.82
C SER A 148 17.86 5.72 69.43
N GLN A 149 16.62 6.20 69.44
CA GLN A 149 16.07 7.40 68.76
C GLN A 149 16.38 7.77 67.27
N VAL A 150 15.28 8.08 66.55
CA VAL A 150 15.01 9.31 65.73
C VAL A 150 15.50 9.31 64.26
N THR A 151 14.71 9.65 63.21
CA THR A 151 13.30 10.14 63.08
C THR A 151 12.68 9.84 61.69
N SER A 152 11.34 9.81 61.60
CA SER A 152 10.55 10.16 60.40
C SER A 152 9.99 11.60 60.52
N PRO A 153 9.54 12.24 59.41
CA PRO A 153 8.08 12.31 59.10
C PRO A 153 7.75 11.85 57.65
N MET A 154 6.51 11.55 57.19
CA MET A 154 5.16 12.19 57.34
C MET A 154 5.04 13.46 56.45
N GLU A 155 3.97 13.84 55.73
CA GLU A 155 2.58 13.37 55.46
C GLU A 155 2.04 14.15 54.18
N SER A 156 0.84 14.06 53.57
CA SER A 156 -0.45 13.32 53.72
C SER A 156 -1.38 13.51 52.48
N THR A 157 -2.58 12.89 52.49
CA THR A 157 -3.88 13.33 51.83
C THR A 157 -4.04 13.39 50.28
N MET A 158 -5.22 13.24 49.64
CA MET A 158 -6.59 12.74 49.97
C MET A 158 -7.46 12.44 48.71
N ALA A 159 -8.31 11.41 48.79
CA ALA A 159 -9.67 11.15 48.24
C ALA A 159 -10.23 11.74 46.89
N SER A 160 -10.99 10.89 46.18
CA SER A 160 -11.91 11.15 45.03
C SER A 160 -13.28 11.78 45.44
N PRO A 161 -14.19 12.14 44.49
CA PRO A 161 -15.19 11.18 43.93
C PRO A 161 -15.65 11.43 42.46
N MET A 162 -16.70 10.71 42.01
CA MET A 162 -17.18 10.58 40.61
C MET A 162 -18.32 11.57 40.22
N SER A 163 -18.58 11.71 38.91
CA SER A 163 -19.88 12.11 38.32
C SER A 163 -20.03 11.53 36.89
N GLU A 164 -21.25 11.55 36.32
CA GLU A 164 -21.68 10.61 35.26
C GLU A 164 -21.86 11.20 33.84
N GLN A 165 -21.74 10.31 32.83
CA GLN A 165 -22.41 10.28 31.51
C GLN A 165 -22.38 11.53 30.57
N SER A 166 -21.72 11.37 29.42
CA SER A 166 -22.43 11.31 28.12
C SER A 166 -21.63 10.52 27.06
N VAL A 167 -22.36 9.86 26.16
CA VAL A 167 -21.88 9.33 24.87
C VAL A 167 -21.88 10.50 23.87
N GLY A 168 -21.04 10.59 22.84
CA GLY A 168 -19.92 9.74 22.41
C GLY A 168 -19.33 10.26 21.10
N ASP A 169 -18.72 9.36 20.31
CA ASP A 169 -17.99 9.61 19.07
C ASP A 169 -16.64 10.35 19.21
N HIS A 170 -15.57 9.56 19.09
CA HIS A 170 -14.19 10.02 18.92
C HIS A 170 -13.59 9.16 17.80
N GLY A 171 -13.27 9.79 16.67
CA GLY A 171 -12.62 9.11 15.55
C GLY A 171 -11.27 8.52 15.98
N MET A 172 -11.08 7.23 15.77
CA MET A 172 -9.87 6.50 16.15
C MET A 172 -8.78 6.68 15.07
N ASN A 173 -8.15 7.85 15.08
CA ASN A 173 -6.88 8.05 14.38
C ASN A 173 -5.78 7.24 15.08
N HIS A 174 -5.36 6.13 14.47
CA HIS A 174 -4.17 5.37 14.86
C HIS A 174 -3.52 4.69 13.65
N GLY A 175 -3.02 5.50 12.71
CA GLY A 175 -1.93 5.04 11.84
C GLY A 175 -0.64 4.86 12.65
N SER A 176 0.15 3.84 12.36
CA SER A 176 1.46 3.61 12.96
C SER A 176 2.54 3.68 11.87
N SER A 177 3.28 4.78 11.85
CA SER A 177 4.33 5.07 10.86
C SER A 177 5.57 4.18 11.06
N SER A 178 6.24 3.81 9.96
CA SER A 178 7.67 3.54 10.02
C SER A 178 8.38 4.80 10.55
N GLY A 179 9.26 4.64 11.55
CA GLY A 179 9.45 5.64 12.62
C GLY A 179 9.82 7.09 12.26
N ASP A 180 10.28 7.36 11.04
CA ASP A 180 10.70 8.69 10.56
C ASP A 180 9.94 9.17 9.29
N TYR A 181 9.05 8.35 8.69
CA TYR A 181 8.38 8.67 7.41
C TYR A 181 6.85 8.57 7.50
N ILE A 182 6.15 9.42 6.74
CA ILE A 182 4.69 9.44 6.68
C ILE A 182 4.22 8.42 5.64
N ASP A 183 3.32 7.54 6.03
CA ASP A 183 2.63 6.59 5.15
C ASP A 183 1.57 7.30 4.30
N ILE A 184 1.47 6.96 3.01
CA ILE A 184 0.53 7.62 2.08
C ILE A 184 -0.93 7.56 2.56
N ASN A 185 -1.33 6.51 3.28
CA ASN A 185 -2.68 6.33 3.81
C ASN A 185 -3.06 7.37 4.89
N THR A 186 -2.07 8.12 5.40
CA THR A 186 -2.30 9.28 6.27
C THR A 186 -3.13 10.38 5.58
N TRP A 187 -3.14 10.43 4.25
CA TRP A 187 -3.85 11.43 3.44
C TRP A 187 -5.12 10.93 2.76
N GLY A 188 -5.49 9.67 3.00
CA GLY A 188 -6.62 8.98 2.37
C GLY A 188 -6.21 7.63 1.80
N SER A 189 -7.21 6.78 1.56
CA SER A 189 -7.04 5.50 0.86
C SER A 189 -8.27 5.24 0.01
N PHE A 190 -8.10 4.55 -1.12
CA PHE A 190 -9.09 4.38 -2.17
C PHE A 190 -9.29 2.89 -2.52
N HIS A 191 -9.68 2.11 -1.51
CA HIS A 191 -9.98 0.69 -1.65
C HIS A 191 -11.20 0.46 -2.55
N GLY A 192 -11.04 -0.33 -3.61
CA GLY A 192 -12.12 -0.84 -4.45
C GLY A 192 -12.47 -2.29 -4.10
N SER A 193 -12.84 -3.08 -5.10
CA SER A 193 -13.04 -4.53 -4.98
C SER A 193 -11.74 -5.36 -5.04
N ASN A 194 -10.58 -4.70 -5.05
CA ASN A 194 -9.27 -5.29 -5.35
C ASN A 194 -8.38 -5.44 -4.11
N HIS A 195 -7.75 -6.61 -4.00
CA HIS A 195 -7.07 -7.11 -2.81
C HIS A 195 -5.54 -6.94 -2.94
N ASN A 196 -5.10 -5.69 -3.02
CA ASN A 196 -3.68 -5.29 -3.20
C ASN A 196 -3.32 -3.89 -2.62
N SER A 197 -4.23 -3.30 -1.84
CA SER A 197 -4.15 -1.92 -1.35
C SER A 197 -3.94 -1.83 0.17
N GLU A 198 -4.07 -2.94 0.90
CA GLU A 198 -3.91 -3.05 2.36
C GLU A 198 -2.48 -3.50 2.76
N HIS A 199 -2.22 -3.60 4.07
CA HIS A 199 -0.88 -3.76 4.62
C HIS A 199 -0.41 -5.23 4.74
N ASP A 200 -1.34 -6.17 4.90
CA ASP A 200 -1.10 -7.61 4.84
C ASP A 200 -0.85 -8.12 3.41
N GLU A 201 -1.26 -7.33 2.41
CA GLU A 201 -1.08 -7.60 0.98
C GLU A 201 0.33 -7.25 0.46
N LEU A 202 1.16 -6.60 1.30
CA LEU A 202 2.57 -6.24 1.03
C LEU A 202 3.53 -7.45 1.08
N VAL A 203 3.15 -8.56 0.45
CA VAL A 203 3.96 -9.78 0.35
C VAL A 203 5.08 -9.67 -0.70
N GLY A 204 6.03 -10.61 -0.68
CA GLY A 204 7.07 -10.71 -1.71
C GLY A 204 8.17 -9.65 -1.66
N GLY A 205 8.34 -8.97 -0.52
CA GLY A 205 9.33 -7.89 -0.37
C GLY A 205 8.80 -6.49 -0.75
N ARG A 206 7.51 -6.38 -1.06
CA ARG A 206 6.79 -5.12 -1.22
C ARG A 206 6.80 -4.28 0.07
N THR A 207 6.66 -2.97 -0.08
CA THR A 207 6.57 -2.03 1.05
C THR A 207 5.47 -0.99 0.80
N ALA A 208 4.98 -0.37 1.89
CA ALA A 208 4.08 0.77 1.83
C ALA A 208 4.74 1.95 1.10
N ILE A 209 3.94 2.75 0.38
CA ILE A 209 4.40 4.04 -0.14
C ILE A 209 4.52 5.02 1.04
N THR A 210 5.72 5.56 1.24
CA THR A 210 6.00 6.53 2.33
C THR A 210 6.83 7.71 1.82
N THR A 211 6.89 8.80 2.60
CA THR A 211 7.68 10.00 2.26
C THR A 211 9.19 9.78 2.13
N GLU A 212 9.71 8.58 2.41
CA GLU A 212 11.07 8.17 2.01
C GLU A 212 11.29 8.34 0.49
N ALA A 213 10.25 8.14 -0.32
CA ALA A 213 10.30 8.33 -1.77
C ALA A 213 10.74 9.74 -2.19
N MET A 214 10.45 10.77 -1.37
CA MET A 214 10.88 12.14 -1.65
C MET A 214 12.39 12.33 -1.53
N LEU A 215 13.10 11.49 -0.76
CA LEU A 215 14.57 11.52 -0.67
C LEU A 215 15.19 10.93 -1.94
N ALA A 216 14.65 9.83 -2.45
CA ALA A 216 15.08 9.23 -3.72
C ALA A 216 14.76 10.16 -4.91
N TYR A 217 13.55 10.70 -4.96
CA TYR A 217 13.07 11.62 -5.99
C TYR A 217 13.88 12.93 -6.03
N ASN A 218 14.05 13.61 -4.89
CA ASN A 218 14.86 14.83 -4.84
C ASN A 218 16.37 14.56 -5.00
N GLY A 219 16.84 13.35 -4.65
CA GLY A 219 18.20 12.90 -4.99
C GLY A 219 18.43 12.82 -6.49
N LEU A 220 17.50 12.20 -7.23
CA LEU A 220 17.52 12.13 -8.68
C LEU A 220 17.40 13.53 -9.33
N ARG A 221 16.54 14.41 -8.79
CA ARG A 221 16.49 15.83 -9.20
C ARG A 221 17.83 16.56 -8.97
N ALA A 222 18.48 16.35 -7.82
CA ALA A 222 19.77 16.93 -7.52
C ALA A 222 20.90 16.41 -8.44
N PHE A 223 20.85 15.14 -8.86
CA PHE A 223 21.72 14.60 -9.91
C PHE A 223 21.46 15.27 -11.27
N ALA A 224 20.18 15.48 -11.62
CA ALA A 224 19.76 16.21 -12.82
C ALA A 224 20.07 17.72 -12.80
N GLY A 225 20.58 18.25 -11.68
CA GLY A 225 20.85 19.69 -11.50
C GLY A 225 19.60 20.55 -11.27
N LEU A 226 18.48 19.92 -10.91
CA LEU A 226 17.22 20.58 -10.57
C LEU A 226 17.17 20.90 -9.06
N ASP A 227 16.42 21.95 -8.72
CA ASP A 227 16.15 22.29 -7.32
C ASP A 227 15.24 21.25 -6.63
N VAL A 228 15.41 21.12 -5.31
CA VAL A 228 14.54 20.31 -4.43
C VAL A 228 13.11 20.89 -4.45
N VAL A 229 12.11 20.01 -4.48
CA VAL A 229 10.68 20.36 -4.41
C VAL A 229 9.96 19.61 -3.29
N GLU A 230 8.90 20.23 -2.78
CA GLU A 230 7.99 19.64 -1.79
C GLU A 230 6.95 18.73 -2.46
N ILE A 231 6.25 17.91 -1.65
CA ILE A 231 5.29 16.90 -2.15
C ILE A 231 4.16 17.57 -2.93
N GLU A 232 3.63 18.67 -2.39
CA GLU A 232 2.53 19.41 -2.99
C GLU A 232 2.87 19.98 -4.37
N GLU A 233 4.13 20.33 -4.65
CA GLU A 233 4.54 20.85 -5.98
C GLU A 233 4.50 19.75 -7.05
N VAL A 234 4.82 18.50 -6.69
CA VAL A 234 4.66 17.32 -7.56
C VAL A 234 3.18 17.02 -7.79
N GLY A 235 2.35 17.20 -6.77
CA GLY A 235 0.89 17.04 -6.86
C GLY A 235 0.24 18.08 -7.78
N GLU A 236 0.50 19.37 -7.54
CA GLU A 236 0.00 20.48 -8.37
C GLU A 236 0.41 20.31 -9.84
N TRP A 237 1.62 19.83 -10.10
CA TRP A 237 2.08 19.48 -11.45
C TRP A 237 1.25 18.35 -12.07
N ALA A 238 1.00 17.25 -11.36
CA ALA A 238 0.26 16.11 -11.89
C ALA A 238 -1.19 16.47 -12.26
N PHE A 239 -1.86 17.28 -11.43
CA PHE A 239 -3.16 17.87 -11.73
C PHE A 239 -3.09 18.78 -12.97
N ALA A 240 -2.09 19.68 -13.05
CA ALA A 240 -1.91 20.58 -14.19
C ALA A 240 -1.59 19.86 -15.52
N GLN A 241 -1.01 18.65 -15.45
CA GLN A 241 -0.72 17.79 -16.62
C GLN A 241 -1.86 16.84 -17.00
N GLY A 242 -2.97 16.83 -16.26
CA GLY A 242 -4.12 15.95 -16.53
C GLY A 242 -3.83 14.47 -16.26
N LEU A 243 -2.96 14.18 -15.28
CA LEU A 243 -2.56 12.81 -14.91
C LEU A 243 -3.41 12.23 -13.76
N THR A 244 -4.47 12.94 -13.37
CA THR A 244 -5.42 12.58 -12.31
C THR A 244 -6.81 12.30 -12.89
N ASN A 245 -7.63 11.52 -12.18
CA ASN A 245 -9.02 11.28 -12.57
C ASN A 245 -9.94 12.47 -12.26
N ASN A 246 -9.62 13.24 -11.21
CA ASN A 246 -10.26 14.51 -10.87
C ASN A 246 -9.51 15.72 -11.45
N SER A 247 -10.25 16.73 -11.90
CA SER A 247 -9.71 17.96 -12.49
C SER A 247 -9.28 19.01 -11.46
N GLU A 248 -9.72 18.89 -10.21
CA GLU A 248 -9.36 19.76 -9.08
C GLU A 248 -9.10 18.89 -7.84
N ALA A 249 -8.06 19.23 -7.07
CA ALA A 249 -7.65 18.52 -5.86
C ALA A 249 -8.52 18.89 -4.64
N TRP A 250 -8.89 17.91 -3.82
CA TRP A 250 -9.66 18.14 -2.58
C TRP A 250 -9.00 17.50 -1.35
N GLY A 251 -9.13 18.14 -0.20
CA GLY A 251 -8.54 17.65 1.05
C GLY A 251 -7.01 17.57 0.99
N ASP A 252 -6.45 16.38 1.18
CA ASP A 252 -5.02 16.09 1.06
C ASP A 252 -4.66 15.38 -0.27
N ASP A 253 -5.56 15.35 -1.26
CA ASP A 253 -5.33 14.78 -2.60
C ASP A 253 -3.96 15.15 -3.18
N THR A 254 -3.59 16.44 -3.13
CA THR A 254 -2.32 16.96 -3.67
C THR A 254 -1.09 16.28 -3.07
N LYS A 255 -1.16 15.84 -1.81
CA LYS A 255 -0.03 15.17 -1.13
C LYS A 255 0.08 13.70 -1.50
N GLY A 256 -1.05 12.97 -1.52
CA GLY A 256 -1.02 11.56 -1.93
C GLY A 256 -0.71 11.41 -3.42
N VAL A 257 -1.32 12.24 -4.29
CA VAL A 257 -0.96 12.34 -5.72
C VAL A 257 0.52 12.71 -5.87
N GLY A 258 0.99 13.74 -5.17
CA GLY A 258 2.39 14.19 -5.25
C GLY A 258 3.39 13.13 -4.80
N LEU A 259 3.13 12.44 -3.68
CA LEU A 259 3.99 11.37 -3.18
C LEU A 259 3.99 10.15 -4.10
N TRP A 260 2.82 9.78 -4.62
CA TRP A 260 2.67 8.66 -5.54
C TRP A 260 3.43 8.92 -6.85
N PHE A 261 3.31 10.13 -7.43
CA PHE A 261 4.10 10.51 -8.61
C PHE A 261 5.60 10.65 -8.31
N ALA A 262 5.99 11.20 -7.15
CA ALA A 262 7.41 11.25 -6.76
C ALA A 262 8.04 9.86 -6.66
N MET A 263 7.32 8.87 -6.10
CA MET A 263 7.70 7.47 -6.07
C MET A 263 7.89 6.91 -7.50
N GLN A 264 6.95 7.16 -8.41
CA GLN A 264 7.07 6.75 -9.82
C GLN A 264 8.27 7.37 -10.54
N GLY A 265 8.46 8.69 -10.40
CA GLY A 265 9.59 9.40 -10.97
C GLY A 265 10.93 8.87 -10.47
N ALA A 266 11.04 8.59 -9.16
CA ALA A 266 12.22 7.99 -8.55
C ALA A 266 12.48 6.55 -9.03
N LYS A 267 11.43 5.75 -9.26
CA LYS A 267 11.56 4.37 -9.74
C LYS A 267 12.12 4.24 -11.16
N VAL A 268 11.84 5.21 -12.04
CA VAL A 268 12.06 5.05 -13.50
C VAL A 268 12.92 6.15 -14.13
N GLY A 269 12.74 7.41 -13.75
CA GLY A 269 13.34 8.58 -14.44
C GLY A 269 14.86 8.75 -14.29
N TRP A 270 15.56 7.73 -13.78
CA TRP A 270 17.02 7.63 -13.67
C TRP A 270 17.64 6.78 -14.79
N ILE A 271 16.82 5.99 -15.48
CA ILE A 271 17.25 5.12 -16.59
C ILE A 271 17.65 6.02 -17.76
N SER A 272 18.80 5.73 -18.36
CA SER A 272 19.23 6.46 -19.55
C SER A 272 18.38 6.09 -20.76
N ASP A 273 17.92 7.10 -21.48
CA ASP A 273 17.00 7.02 -22.63
C ASP A 273 17.45 5.99 -23.68
N ALA A 274 18.76 5.93 -23.98
CA ALA A 274 19.35 4.97 -24.91
C ALA A 274 19.51 3.53 -24.38
N SER A 275 19.17 3.30 -23.11
CA SER A 275 19.25 2.02 -22.40
C SER A 275 17.89 1.56 -21.84
N TYR A 276 16.81 2.30 -22.06
CA TYR A 276 15.48 1.91 -21.62
C TYR A 276 14.98 0.68 -22.38
N ASP A 277 14.43 -0.26 -21.62
CA ASP A 277 13.67 -1.43 -22.04
C ASP A 277 12.71 -1.72 -20.85
N PRO A 278 11.41 -1.96 -21.07
CA PRO A 278 10.46 -2.11 -19.97
C PRO A 278 10.84 -3.26 -19.02
N GLN A 279 11.53 -4.31 -19.48
CA GLN A 279 11.96 -5.42 -18.61
C GLN A 279 12.90 -4.98 -17.49
N ILE A 280 13.63 -3.87 -17.66
CA ILE A 280 14.48 -3.28 -16.61
C ILE A 280 13.65 -2.86 -15.40
N LEU A 281 12.43 -2.34 -15.60
CA LEU A 281 11.54 -1.89 -14.52
C LEU A 281 11.09 -3.07 -13.66
N ALA A 282 10.77 -4.19 -14.30
CA ALA A 282 10.44 -5.43 -13.61
C ALA A 282 11.65 -6.02 -12.90
N ASP A 283 12.79 -6.12 -13.59
CA ASP A 283 13.98 -6.79 -13.07
C ASP A 283 14.64 -6.02 -11.92
N ILE A 284 14.69 -4.67 -11.97
CA ILE A 284 15.30 -3.89 -10.88
C ILE A 284 14.44 -3.90 -9.62
N GLN A 285 13.11 -3.84 -9.75
CA GLN A 285 12.20 -3.91 -8.61
C GLN A 285 12.21 -5.31 -7.99
N ARG A 286 12.21 -6.37 -8.81
CA ARG A 286 12.39 -7.76 -8.34
C ARG A 286 13.72 -7.91 -7.60
N THR A 287 14.79 -7.30 -8.11
CA THR A 287 16.12 -7.29 -7.47
C THR A 287 16.15 -6.47 -6.18
N ALA A 288 15.41 -5.36 -6.09
CA ALA A 288 15.29 -4.58 -4.85
C ALA A 288 14.43 -5.26 -3.77
N ARG A 289 13.40 -6.02 -4.19
CA ARG A 289 12.49 -6.77 -3.31
C ARG A 289 13.07 -8.11 -2.82
N LEU A 290 13.85 -8.82 -3.66
CA LEU A 290 14.30 -10.20 -3.40
C LEU A 290 15.83 -10.42 -3.47
N GLY A 291 16.59 -9.50 -4.04
CA GLY A 291 18.05 -9.59 -4.22
C GLY A 291 18.85 -8.76 -3.20
N SER A 292 20.11 -8.47 -3.52
CA SER A 292 20.98 -7.62 -2.70
C SER A 292 21.09 -6.18 -3.23
N SER A 293 21.36 -5.22 -2.33
CA SER A 293 21.63 -3.83 -2.71
C SER A 293 22.76 -3.69 -3.72
N GLY A 294 23.80 -4.53 -3.63
CA GLY A 294 24.91 -4.55 -4.57
C GLY A 294 24.50 -4.99 -5.99
N GLU A 295 23.47 -5.82 -6.15
CA GLU A 295 22.92 -6.19 -7.46
C GLU A 295 22.07 -5.05 -8.03
N VAL A 296 21.26 -4.37 -7.20
CA VAL A 296 20.53 -3.16 -7.61
C VAL A 296 21.50 -2.07 -8.08
N MET A 297 22.57 -1.79 -7.32
CA MET A 297 23.57 -0.78 -7.70
C MET A 297 24.32 -1.13 -9.00
N GLN A 298 24.54 -2.41 -9.30
CA GLN A 298 25.07 -2.85 -10.61
C GLN A 298 24.08 -2.60 -11.75
N MET A 299 22.78 -2.79 -11.55
CA MET A 299 21.76 -2.40 -12.54
C MET A 299 21.72 -0.88 -12.75
N ILE A 300 21.88 -0.10 -11.68
CA ILE A 300 21.93 1.37 -11.76
C ILE A 300 23.17 1.83 -12.55
N GLU A 301 24.34 1.23 -12.32
CA GLU A 301 25.56 1.49 -13.10
C GLU A 301 25.42 1.06 -14.58
N GLN A 302 24.67 -0.02 -14.85
CA GLN A 302 24.52 -0.56 -16.20
C GLN A 302 23.52 0.19 -17.09
N PHE A 303 22.38 0.64 -16.53
CA PHE A 303 21.26 1.20 -17.31
C PHE A 303 21.04 2.70 -17.08
N GLY A 304 21.55 3.26 -15.98
CA GLY A 304 21.35 4.65 -15.60
C GLY A 304 22.24 5.65 -16.34
N HIS A 305 22.03 6.94 -16.08
CA HIS A 305 22.92 8.00 -16.56
C HIS A 305 24.33 7.92 -15.93
N GLU A 306 25.37 8.34 -16.67
CA GLU A 306 26.78 8.24 -16.24
C GLU A 306 27.02 8.97 -14.91
N GLY A 307 27.44 8.23 -13.89
CA GLY A 307 27.72 8.74 -12.54
C GLY A 307 26.52 8.80 -11.59
N PHE A 308 25.33 8.32 -11.98
CA PHE A 308 24.17 8.29 -11.06
C PHE A 308 24.37 7.30 -9.90
N ALA A 309 24.95 6.12 -10.16
CA ALA A 309 25.33 5.17 -9.10
C ALA A 309 26.32 5.80 -8.10
N ASP A 310 27.41 6.42 -8.60
CA ASP A 310 28.38 7.17 -7.79
C ASP A 310 27.71 8.31 -6.98
N HIS A 311 26.69 8.97 -7.55
CA HIS A 311 25.93 10.01 -6.86
C HIS A 311 25.13 9.45 -5.68
N LEU A 312 24.43 8.32 -5.85
CA LEU A 312 23.68 7.69 -4.76
C LEU A 312 24.61 7.30 -3.60
N THR A 313 25.73 6.62 -3.88
CA THR A 313 26.72 6.23 -2.86
C THR A 313 27.36 7.46 -2.19
N THR A 314 27.74 8.48 -2.97
CA THR A 314 28.41 9.69 -2.45
C THR A 314 27.51 10.49 -1.51
N ASN A 315 26.20 10.52 -1.77
CA ASN A 315 25.23 11.26 -0.97
C ASN A 315 24.51 10.40 0.10
N GLN A 316 24.81 9.09 0.17
CA GLN A 316 24.19 8.11 1.07
C GLN A 316 22.69 7.91 0.82
N LEU A 317 22.28 7.97 -0.45
CA LEU A 317 20.87 7.83 -0.91
C LEU A 317 20.51 6.40 -1.36
N GLU A 318 21.49 5.48 -1.37
CA GLU A 318 21.35 4.10 -1.85
C GLU A 318 20.18 3.37 -1.16
N GLU A 319 20.07 3.49 0.16
CA GLU A 319 19.02 2.83 0.96
C GLU A 319 17.63 3.40 0.61
N ASN A 320 17.46 4.72 0.58
CA ASN A 320 16.17 5.34 0.27
C ASN A 320 15.73 5.03 -1.18
N PHE A 321 16.66 5.02 -2.13
CA PHE A 321 16.40 4.65 -3.51
C PHE A 321 15.96 3.18 -3.63
N ILE A 322 16.68 2.25 -2.99
CA ILE A 322 16.35 0.83 -2.97
C ILE A 322 15.02 0.57 -2.24
N ASN A 323 14.70 1.32 -1.18
CA ASN A 323 13.40 1.23 -0.51
C ASN A 323 12.26 1.76 -1.37
N THR A 324 12.49 2.84 -2.14
CA THR A 324 11.51 3.39 -3.10
C THR A 324 11.21 2.41 -4.24
N LEU A 325 12.20 1.66 -4.72
CA LEU A 325 12.01 0.56 -5.68
C LEU A 325 11.14 -0.59 -5.13
N LYS A 326 11.11 -0.82 -3.81
CA LYS A 326 10.28 -1.87 -3.19
C LYS A 326 8.80 -1.49 -3.11
N MET A 327 8.50 -0.19 -2.96
CA MET A 327 7.14 0.31 -2.71
C MET A 327 6.15 -0.25 -3.73
N GLU A 328 4.94 -0.61 -3.31
CA GLU A 328 3.92 -1.14 -4.22
C GLU A 328 3.04 -0.01 -4.80
N PRO A 329 3.01 0.21 -6.14
CA PRO A 329 2.19 1.26 -6.74
C PRO A 329 0.69 1.24 -6.40
N HIS A 330 0.13 0.08 -6.05
CA HIS A 330 -1.28 -0.04 -5.66
C HIS A 330 -1.57 0.28 -4.19
N TYR A 331 -0.54 0.40 -3.34
CA TYR A 331 -0.74 0.58 -1.90
C TYR A 331 -1.59 1.83 -1.59
N GLY A 332 -2.65 1.65 -0.80
CA GLY A 332 -3.64 2.69 -0.52
C GLY A 332 -4.60 3.03 -1.66
N GLY A 333 -4.63 2.25 -2.75
CA GLY A 333 -5.51 2.43 -3.90
C GLY A 333 -5.24 3.69 -4.75
N TRP A 334 -4.22 4.50 -4.42
CA TRP A 334 -4.00 5.82 -5.01
C TRP A 334 -3.85 5.81 -6.54
N MET A 335 -3.33 4.73 -7.13
CA MET A 335 -3.22 4.58 -8.58
C MET A 335 -4.59 4.69 -9.27
N HIS A 336 -5.58 3.92 -8.83
CA HIS A 336 -6.92 3.92 -9.42
C HIS A 336 -7.80 5.04 -8.86
N GLY A 337 -7.67 5.32 -7.56
CA GLY A 337 -8.48 6.29 -6.84
C GLY A 337 -8.20 7.75 -7.17
N ARG A 338 -6.98 8.09 -7.59
CA ARG A 338 -6.59 9.47 -7.94
C ARG A 338 -5.69 9.62 -9.16
N THR A 339 -4.63 8.81 -9.32
CA THR A 339 -3.65 8.99 -10.42
C THR A 339 -4.03 8.26 -11.71
N HIS A 340 -5.33 7.94 -11.87
CA HIS A 340 -5.90 7.36 -13.09
C HIS A 340 -6.19 8.47 -14.12
N GLY A 341 -5.14 9.01 -14.74
CA GLY A 341 -5.27 9.99 -15.81
C GLY A 341 -5.69 9.36 -17.15
N PHE A 342 -6.70 9.93 -17.80
CA PHE A 342 -7.13 9.56 -19.16
C PHE A 342 -6.37 10.31 -20.28
N ARG A 343 -5.13 10.73 -20.01
CA ARG A 343 -4.27 11.40 -20.98
C ARG A 343 -3.84 10.39 -22.04
N ASP A 344 -4.19 10.65 -23.31
CA ASP A 344 -3.81 9.86 -24.48
C ASP A 344 -2.28 9.78 -24.64
N ILE A 345 -1.78 8.57 -24.90
CA ILE A 345 -0.36 8.28 -25.14
C ILE A 345 -0.27 7.45 -26.43
N GLU A 346 0.28 8.09 -27.47
CA GLU A 346 0.48 7.57 -28.84
C GLU A 346 -0.79 7.03 -29.53
N GLY A 347 -1.99 7.27 -28.99
CA GLY A 347 -3.24 6.70 -29.47
C GLY A 347 -3.39 5.19 -29.24
N VAL A 348 -2.58 4.60 -28.33
CA VAL A 348 -2.62 3.16 -27.99
C VAL A 348 -2.83 2.89 -26.50
N ALA A 349 -2.48 3.85 -25.62
CA ALA A 349 -2.56 3.74 -24.17
C ALA A 349 -3.02 5.06 -23.52
N ILE A 350 -3.35 5.01 -22.24
CA ILE A 350 -3.50 6.17 -21.37
C ILE A 350 -2.42 6.22 -20.27
N ALA A 351 -2.29 7.37 -19.61
CA ALA A 351 -1.38 7.56 -18.47
C ALA A 351 -1.52 6.48 -17.38
N HIS A 352 -2.74 5.99 -17.12
CA HIS A 352 -2.99 4.88 -16.20
C HIS A 352 -2.29 3.57 -16.61
N ASP A 353 -2.23 3.23 -17.91
CA ASP A 353 -1.56 2.01 -18.37
C ASP A 353 -0.05 2.08 -18.14
N ILE A 354 0.55 3.24 -18.44
CA ILE A 354 1.99 3.51 -18.22
C ILE A 354 2.36 3.35 -16.74
N HIS A 355 1.47 3.70 -15.81
CA HIS A 355 1.68 3.51 -14.38
C HIS A 355 1.89 2.04 -13.99
N HIS A 356 1.23 1.12 -14.67
CA HIS A 356 1.39 -0.32 -14.44
C HIS A 356 2.72 -0.90 -14.93
N LEU A 357 3.52 -0.17 -15.73
CA LEU A 357 4.86 -0.63 -16.11
C LEU A 357 5.81 -0.77 -14.91
N THR A 358 5.47 -0.18 -13.77
CA THR A 358 6.18 -0.35 -12.49
C THR A 358 5.61 -1.47 -11.61
N VAL A 359 4.66 -2.27 -12.09
CA VAL A 359 4.01 -3.31 -11.29
C VAL A 359 4.57 -4.70 -11.64
N LEU A 360 4.72 -5.52 -10.61
CA LEU A 360 4.96 -6.96 -10.72
C LEU A 360 3.72 -7.71 -10.22
N GLY A 361 3.38 -8.83 -10.86
CA GLY A 361 2.32 -9.72 -10.41
C GLY A 361 2.55 -10.25 -8.99
N TRP A 362 1.53 -10.87 -8.40
CA TRP A 362 1.53 -11.19 -6.98
C TRP A 362 2.74 -12.01 -6.53
N ASP A 363 3.17 -12.96 -7.35
CA ASP A 363 4.31 -13.85 -7.10
C ASP A 363 5.70 -13.24 -7.41
N GLN A 364 5.73 -11.98 -7.85
CA GLN A 364 6.88 -11.20 -8.31
C GLN A 364 7.57 -11.72 -9.58
N ASN A 365 7.07 -12.76 -10.24
CA ASN A 365 7.69 -13.32 -11.45
C ASN A 365 7.21 -12.57 -12.70
N GLU A 366 5.90 -12.43 -12.88
CA GLU A 366 5.31 -11.84 -14.10
C GLU A 366 5.33 -10.29 -14.08
N PRO A 367 5.75 -9.63 -15.18
CA PRO A 367 5.94 -8.17 -15.23
C PRO A 367 4.74 -7.41 -15.82
N PHE A 368 4.58 -6.13 -15.44
CA PHE A 368 3.61 -5.19 -16.01
C PHE A 368 2.15 -5.58 -15.74
N MET A 369 1.85 -6.00 -14.52
CA MET A 369 0.54 -6.56 -14.18
C MET A 369 -0.49 -5.51 -13.76
N ASN A 370 -1.75 -5.77 -14.08
CA ASN A 370 -2.90 -5.24 -13.37
C ASN A 370 -3.12 -6.11 -12.12
N ASP A 371 -2.74 -5.57 -10.96
CA ASP A 371 -2.60 -6.26 -9.65
C ASP A 371 -3.95 -6.73 -9.08
N THR A 372 -5.08 -6.41 -9.72
CA THR A 372 -6.38 -6.96 -9.30
C THR A 372 -6.53 -8.43 -9.69
N PHE A 373 -5.86 -8.90 -10.76
CA PHE A 373 -6.16 -10.19 -11.40
C PHE A 373 -4.97 -10.93 -12.04
N ASP A 374 -3.72 -10.47 -11.90
CA ASP A 374 -2.53 -10.97 -12.64
C ASP A 374 -2.70 -10.96 -14.18
N TRP A 375 -3.32 -9.90 -14.75
CA TRP A 375 -3.39 -9.68 -16.21
C TRP A 375 -2.33 -8.69 -16.70
N PRO A 376 -1.62 -8.94 -17.82
CA PRO A 376 -0.61 -8.01 -18.31
C PRO A 376 -1.22 -6.76 -18.96
N GLN A 377 -0.61 -5.60 -18.69
CA GLN A 377 -1.00 -4.31 -19.26
C GLN A 377 -0.33 -4.08 -20.63
N TRP A 378 -0.79 -4.85 -21.63
CA TRP A 378 -0.29 -4.79 -23.00
C TRP A 378 -0.33 -3.39 -23.67
N PRO A 379 -1.33 -2.51 -23.47
CA PRO A 379 -1.34 -1.18 -24.10
C PRO A 379 -0.07 -0.37 -23.85
N ALA A 380 0.45 -0.43 -22.62
CA ALA A 380 1.66 0.27 -22.21
C ALA A 380 2.96 -0.30 -22.83
N LEU A 381 2.91 -1.52 -23.37
CA LEU A 381 4.04 -2.17 -24.06
C LEU A 381 4.03 -1.93 -25.58
N ASP A 382 2.93 -1.41 -26.14
CA ASP A 382 2.84 -0.95 -27.52
C ASP A 382 3.20 0.54 -27.68
N VAL A 383 3.36 1.28 -26.57
CA VAL A 383 3.91 2.66 -26.54
C VAL A 383 5.42 2.63 -26.75
N SER A 384 5.95 3.59 -27.51
CA SER A 384 7.39 3.65 -27.78
C SER A 384 8.23 3.93 -26.52
N ASP A 385 9.35 3.20 -26.38
CA ASP A 385 10.35 3.33 -25.31
C ASP A 385 10.69 4.78 -24.98
N ASN A 386 10.86 5.60 -26.03
CA ASN A 386 11.19 7.01 -25.95
C ASN A 386 10.09 7.85 -25.29
N THR A 387 8.82 7.55 -25.56
CA THR A 387 7.68 8.23 -24.92
C THR A 387 7.51 7.77 -23.47
N VAL A 388 7.74 6.48 -23.18
CA VAL A 388 7.66 5.98 -21.80
C VAL A 388 8.74 6.61 -20.92
N ILE A 389 10.02 6.61 -21.33
CA ILE A 389 11.07 7.18 -20.50
C ILE A 389 10.90 8.70 -20.31
N ASN A 390 10.48 9.42 -21.36
CA ASN A 390 10.14 10.84 -21.28
C ASN A 390 8.94 11.14 -20.36
N TYR A 391 7.95 10.25 -20.28
CA TYR A 391 6.85 10.36 -19.33
C TYR A 391 7.37 10.39 -17.89
N PHE A 392 8.20 9.41 -17.51
CA PHE A 392 8.75 9.32 -16.16
C PHE A 392 9.82 10.38 -15.86
N GLN A 393 10.69 10.72 -16.82
CA GLN A 393 11.63 11.85 -16.72
C GLN A 393 10.88 13.20 -16.63
N GLY A 394 9.69 13.30 -17.25
CA GLY A 394 8.78 14.43 -17.12
C GLY A 394 8.27 14.63 -15.69
N ILE A 395 7.96 13.54 -14.97
CA ILE A 395 7.64 13.59 -13.53
C ILE A 395 8.84 14.11 -12.73
N VAL A 396 10.06 13.67 -13.04
CA VAL A 396 11.28 14.14 -12.36
C VAL A 396 11.56 15.61 -12.65
N ALA A 397 11.35 16.07 -13.89
CA ALA A 397 11.55 17.45 -14.28
C ALA A 397 10.45 18.41 -13.76
N LEU A 398 9.24 17.90 -13.50
CA LEU A 398 7.98 18.67 -13.51
C LEU A 398 7.75 19.35 -14.89
N GLY A 399 8.09 18.62 -15.96
CA GLY A 399 8.00 19.06 -17.35
C GLY A 399 6.66 18.71 -18.02
N ASP A 400 6.67 18.63 -19.36
CA ASP A 400 5.55 18.04 -20.12
C ASP A 400 5.85 16.54 -20.34
N PRO A 401 5.00 15.60 -19.86
CA PRO A 401 5.23 14.15 -19.99
C PRO A 401 5.36 13.61 -21.43
N LEU A 402 4.99 14.39 -22.46
CA LEU A 402 5.09 13.98 -23.87
C LEU A 402 6.15 14.77 -24.66
N SER A 403 7.03 15.49 -23.95
CA SER A 403 8.18 16.23 -24.51
C SER A 403 9.51 15.57 -24.10
N GLU A 404 10.60 15.96 -24.76
CA GLU A 404 11.98 15.58 -24.39
C GLU A 404 12.33 16.15 -22.99
N ASN A 405 12.58 15.28 -22.01
CA ASN A 405 12.92 15.59 -20.62
C ASN A 405 14.21 14.88 -20.20
N LEU A 406 15.13 15.58 -19.54
CA LEU A 406 16.36 15.01 -18.95
C LEU A 406 17.30 14.22 -19.88
N GLU A 407 17.13 14.30 -21.21
CA GLU A 407 18.04 13.66 -22.16
C GLU A 407 19.52 14.00 -21.90
N ASN A 408 20.38 12.99 -21.99
CA ASN A 408 21.85 13.14 -21.97
C ASN A 408 22.44 13.85 -20.72
N LEU A 409 21.92 13.59 -19.51
CA LEU A 409 22.53 14.00 -18.22
C LEU A 409 23.99 13.51 -18.05
N SER A 410 24.92 14.30 -18.58
CA SER A 410 26.36 14.05 -18.55
C SER A 410 26.98 14.72 -17.32
N GLY A 411 27.23 13.95 -16.26
CA GLY A 411 27.60 14.42 -14.91
C GLY A 411 28.55 15.62 -14.86
N SER A 412 27.99 16.82 -14.65
CA SER A 412 28.71 18.11 -14.75
C SER A 412 28.41 19.00 -13.55
N THR A 413 29.43 19.29 -12.73
CA THR A 413 29.30 20.13 -11.53
C THR A 413 28.79 21.54 -11.87
N PRO A 414 27.79 22.07 -11.14
CA PRO A 414 27.11 23.31 -11.54
C PRO A 414 27.98 24.56 -11.43
N SER A 415 27.73 25.53 -12.32
CA SER A 415 28.23 26.90 -12.22
C SER A 415 27.14 27.86 -12.72
N PRO A 416 26.81 28.94 -11.99
CA PRO A 416 25.47 29.53 -12.07
C PRO A 416 25.30 30.57 -13.19
N GLY A 417 24.15 30.49 -13.85
CA GLY A 417 23.41 31.66 -14.32
C GLY A 417 23.36 31.89 -15.83
N SER A 418 22.14 31.94 -16.36
CA SER A 418 21.67 33.07 -17.16
C SER A 418 20.16 33.18 -17.03
N SER A 419 19.67 34.32 -16.52
CA SER A 419 18.26 34.70 -16.61
C SER A 419 17.98 35.31 -17.98
N ASP A 420 16.83 35.01 -18.56
CA ASP A 420 16.11 35.93 -19.45
C ASP A 420 14.60 35.62 -19.38
N THR A 421 13.74 36.55 -19.81
CA THR A 421 12.33 36.57 -19.41
C THR A 421 11.40 37.16 -20.48
N GLU A 422 10.20 36.58 -20.61
CA GLU A 422 9.03 37.12 -21.36
C GLU A 422 9.15 37.25 -22.90
N PRO A 423 8.05 37.51 -23.65
CA PRO A 423 6.63 37.60 -23.23
C PRO A 423 5.63 36.71 -24.01
N SER A 424 4.43 36.58 -23.45
CA SER A 424 3.26 35.87 -24.02
C SER A 424 2.66 36.54 -25.28
N GLN A 425 1.90 35.78 -26.07
CA GLN A 425 0.85 36.34 -26.95
C GLN A 425 -0.46 35.52 -26.88
N SER A 426 -1.58 36.22 -27.06
CA SER A 426 -2.95 35.69 -26.95
C SER A 426 -3.54 35.41 -28.33
N SER A 427 -4.37 34.36 -28.43
CA SER A 427 -5.20 34.06 -29.61
C SER A 427 -6.66 33.83 -29.19
N SER A 428 -7.53 34.68 -29.71
CA SER A 428 -8.98 34.78 -29.53
C SER A 428 -9.82 33.50 -29.40
N LEU A 429 -10.77 33.53 -28.46
CA LEU A 429 -11.99 32.70 -28.43
C LEU A 429 -12.80 32.75 -29.75
N SER A 430 -13.64 31.74 -29.97
CA SER A 430 -14.74 31.75 -30.95
C SER A 430 -16.00 31.14 -30.34
N ASP A 431 -17.16 31.69 -30.72
CA ASP A 431 -18.45 31.55 -30.05
C ASP A 431 -19.29 30.40 -30.63
N PRO A 432 -19.85 29.47 -29.83
CA PRO A 432 -20.76 28.43 -30.29
C PRO A 432 -22.19 28.99 -30.50
N GLY A 433 -22.81 28.65 -31.64
CA GLY A 433 -24.19 29.05 -31.93
C GLY A 433 -25.23 28.28 -31.09
N PRO A 434 -26.42 28.87 -30.83
CA PRO A 434 -27.40 28.30 -29.91
C PRO A 434 -28.25 27.17 -30.52
N SER A 435 -28.58 26.17 -29.70
CA SER A 435 -29.62 25.16 -29.94
C SER A 435 -30.70 25.18 -28.86
N ASP A 436 -31.95 24.92 -29.28
CA ASP A 436 -33.20 25.07 -28.50
C ASP A 436 -33.31 24.07 -27.32
N PRO A 437 -33.77 24.48 -26.11
CA PRO A 437 -33.93 23.58 -24.96
C PRO A 437 -35.30 22.87 -24.92
N ILE A 438 -35.40 21.87 -24.02
CA ILE A 438 -36.61 21.11 -23.65
C ILE A 438 -37.13 20.13 -24.73
N THR A 439 -36.52 18.95 -24.79
CA THR A 439 -37.25 17.65 -24.90
C THR A 439 -36.38 16.41 -24.67
N GLY A 440 -35.05 16.56 -24.62
CA GLY A 440 -34.15 15.46 -24.22
C GLY A 440 -34.34 15.04 -22.76
N SER A 441 -33.99 13.79 -22.47
CA SER A 441 -33.73 13.32 -21.11
C SER A 441 -32.59 14.13 -20.46
N PRO A 442 -32.54 14.28 -19.13
CA PRO A 442 -31.45 15.00 -18.46
C PRO A 442 -30.09 14.28 -18.61
N LEU A 443 -30.11 13.00 -18.96
CA LEU A 443 -28.95 12.14 -19.15
C LEU A 443 -28.91 11.63 -20.60
N GLU A 444 -27.79 11.85 -21.26
CA GLU A 444 -27.40 11.16 -22.50
C GLU A 444 -26.41 10.05 -22.15
N ILE A 445 -26.53 8.89 -22.80
CA ILE A 445 -25.58 7.78 -22.65
C ILE A 445 -25.15 7.30 -24.03
N GLN A 446 -23.84 7.19 -24.22
CA GLN A 446 -23.21 6.60 -25.40
C GLN A 446 -22.47 5.33 -24.97
N VAL A 447 -22.83 4.19 -25.55
CA VAL A 447 -22.24 2.87 -25.24
C VAL A 447 -21.12 2.55 -26.23
N SER A 448 -19.95 2.20 -25.70
CA SER A 448 -18.80 1.63 -26.42
C SER A 448 -18.20 0.49 -25.58
N GLY A 449 -17.04 -0.03 -25.98
CA GLY A 449 -16.33 -1.06 -25.22
C GLY A 449 -15.68 -2.12 -26.09
N ASP A 450 -14.93 -3.01 -25.44
CA ASP A 450 -14.09 -4.01 -26.08
C ASP A 450 -14.66 -5.42 -25.88
N LEU A 451 -14.51 -6.26 -26.91
CA LEU A 451 -15.05 -7.62 -26.98
C LEU A 451 -13.90 -8.63 -26.84
N TRP A 452 -14.08 -9.66 -26.01
CA TRP A 452 -13.06 -10.68 -25.73
C TRP A 452 -13.66 -12.09 -25.67
N GLU A 453 -12.81 -13.13 -25.59
CA GLU A 453 -13.26 -14.53 -25.68
C GLU A 453 -14.13 -14.92 -24.47
N GLY A 454 -15.46 -14.87 -24.66
CA GLY A 454 -16.46 -15.19 -23.65
C GLY A 454 -17.15 -13.99 -22.98
N GLY A 455 -16.87 -12.75 -23.40
CA GLY A 455 -17.45 -11.57 -22.75
C GLY A 455 -17.03 -10.24 -23.34
N PHE A 456 -17.24 -9.17 -22.58
CA PHE A 456 -16.89 -7.80 -22.96
C PHE A 456 -16.69 -6.89 -21.76
N THR A 457 -16.03 -5.77 -22.05
CA THR A 457 -15.84 -4.62 -21.16
C THR A 457 -16.73 -3.51 -21.69
N ALA A 458 -17.83 -3.20 -20.98
CA ALA A 458 -18.77 -2.16 -21.36
C ALA A 458 -18.33 -0.79 -20.84
N SER A 459 -18.28 0.18 -21.74
CA SER A 459 -17.97 1.58 -21.44
C SER A 459 -19.16 2.46 -21.78
N MET A 460 -19.53 3.36 -20.88
CA MET A 460 -20.69 4.24 -21.01
C MET A 460 -20.27 5.66 -20.69
N ASN A 461 -20.20 6.50 -21.73
CA ASN A 461 -20.06 7.94 -21.54
C ASN A 461 -21.43 8.52 -21.15
N VAL A 462 -21.58 8.88 -19.89
CA VAL A 462 -22.78 9.42 -19.26
C VAL A 462 -22.67 10.94 -19.18
N THR A 463 -23.54 11.65 -19.90
CA THR A 463 -23.49 13.11 -20.02
C THR A 463 -24.76 13.76 -19.44
N ASN A 464 -24.60 14.64 -18.45
CA ASN A 464 -25.69 15.44 -17.89
C ASN A 464 -26.00 16.62 -18.82
N GLN A 465 -27.05 16.51 -19.62
CA GLN A 465 -27.53 17.56 -20.54
C GLN A 465 -28.32 18.69 -19.84
N SER A 466 -28.49 18.65 -18.52
CA SER A 466 -29.29 19.63 -17.78
C SER A 466 -28.47 20.84 -17.27
N GLU A 467 -29.17 21.92 -16.90
CA GLU A 467 -28.58 23.14 -16.30
C GLU A 467 -28.31 23.00 -14.78
N GLN A 468 -28.38 21.80 -14.20
CA GLN A 468 -28.24 21.54 -12.76
C GLN A 468 -27.33 20.33 -12.51
N THR A 469 -26.77 20.22 -11.31
CA THR A 469 -26.12 18.97 -10.87
C THR A 469 -27.14 17.85 -10.79
N LEU A 470 -26.75 16.66 -11.24
CA LEU A 470 -27.53 15.43 -11.15
C LEU A 470 -26.78 14.46 -10.21
N ASP A 471 -27.28 14.36 -8.99
CA ASP A 471 -26.81 13.44 -7.94
C ASP A 471 -27.63 12.15 -7.97
N ASP A 472 -27.04 11.03 -7.53
CA ASP A 472 -27.69 9.70 -7.42
C ASP A 472 -28.39 9.26 -8.72
N TRP A 473 -27.80 9.57 -9.88
CA TRP A 473 -28.35 9.19 -11.18
C TRP A 473 -28.30 7.67 -11.37
N GLY A 474 -29.25 7.12 -12.13
CA GLY A 474 -29.23 5.71 -12.47
C GLY A 474 -30.05 5.35 -13.70
N VAL A 475 -29.73 4.18 -14.25
CA VAL A 475 -30.30 3.64 -15.49
C VAL A 475 -30.56 2.15 -15.38
N SER A 476 -31.51 1.67 -16.18
CA SER A 476 -31.89 0.27 -16.27
C SER A 476 -32.02 -0.17 -17.72
N PHE A 477 -31.72 -1.45 -17.97
CA PHE A 477 -31.92 -2.11 -19.25
C PHE A 477 -32.06 -3.62 -19.02
N ILE A 478 -32.33 -4.38 -20.07
CA ILE A 478 -32.32 -5.84 -20.03
C ILE A 478 -31.25 -6.32 -21.00
N SER A 479 -30.45 -7.31 -20.59
CA SER A 479 -29.39 -7.91 -21.40
C SER A 479 -29.50 -9.43 -21.42
N THR A 480 -28.91 -10.06 -22.43
CA THR A 480 -28.64 -11.51 -22.49
C THR A 480 -27.36 -11.90 -21.74
N HIS A 481 -26.57 -10.91 -21.30
CA HIS A 481 -25.22 -11.08 -20.80
C HIS A 481 -25.18 -11.02 -19.28
N GLN A 482 -24.37 -11.84 -18.64
CA GLN A 482 -24.31 -11.95 -17.19
C GLN A 482 -23.22 -11.05 -16.61
N PHE A 483 -23.58 -10.17 -15.68
CA PHE A 483 -22.62 -9.28 -15.01
C PHE A 483 -21.51 -10.07 -14.31
N TYR A 484 -20.26 -9.64 -14.50
CA TYR A 484 -19.07 -10.32 -14.03
C TYR A 484 -18.40 -9.58 -12.85
N GLY A 485 -19.19 -9.15 -11.87
CA GLY A 485 -18.69 -8.69 -10.55
C GLY A 485 -17.93 -7.37 -10.51
N GLU A 486 -17.50 -6.82 -11.65
CA GLU A 486 -16.60 -5.68 -11.76
C GLU A 486 -17.26 -4.49 -12.44
N SER A 487 -17.16 -3.31 -11.80
CA SER A 487 -17.62 -2.04 -12.34
C SER A 487 -16.81 -0.86 -11.78
N TRP A 488 -16.85 0.27 -12.48
CA TRP A 488 -16.16 1.51 -12.07
C TRP A 488 -17.05 2.72 -12.33
N GLY A 489 -17.23 3.56 -11.30
CA GLY A 489 -18.14 4.71 -11.34
C GLY A 489 -19.63 4.36 -11.35
N VAL A 490 -19.98 3.07 -11.27
CA VAL A 490 -21.36 2.59 -11.10
C VAL A 490 -21.41 1.39 -10.17
N ASP A 491 -22.38 1.41 -9.26
CA ASP A 491 -22.90 0.21 -8.63
C ASP A 491 -23.76 -0.55 -9.65
N VAL A 492 -23.55 -1.86 -9.81
CA VAL A 492 -24.29 -2.69 -10.77
C VAL A 492 -25.11 -3.74 -10.04
N SER A 493 -26.42 -3.53 -9.99
CA SER A 493 -27.41 -4.52 -9.54
C SER A 493 -27.91 -5.33 -10.74
N THR A 494 -27.95 -6.66 -10.62
CA THR A 494 -28.54 -7.53 -11.63
C THR A 494 -29.49 -8.58 -11.06
N GLN A 495 -30.53 -8.89 -11.81
CA GLN A 495 -31.49 -9.95 -11.49
C GLN A 495 -31.79 -10.80 -12.74
N GLU A 496 -31.60 -12.12 -12.65
CA GLU A 496 -32.09 -13.05 -13.67
C GLU A 496 -33.64 -13.00 -13.72
N ILE A 497 -34.19 -12.71 -14.90
CA ILE A 497 -35.64 -12.65 -15.14
C ILE A 497 -36.18 -13.84 -15.95
N GLY A 498 -35.30 -14.77 -16.34
CA GLY A 498 -35.60 -16.03 -17.03
C GLY A 498 -35.18 -16.03 -18.49
N ASP A 499 -35.19 -17.23 -19.11
CA ASP A 499 -34.80 -17.48 -20.51
C ASP A 499 -33.40 -16.92 -20.91
N GLY A 500 -32.48 -16.79 -19.95
CA GLY A 500 -31.14 -16.23 -20.16
C GLY A 500 -31.07 -14.70 -20.16
N LEU A 501 -32.14 -14.02 -19.73
CA LEU A 501 -32.19 -12.56 -19.62
C LEU A 501 -31.94 -12.09 -18.19
N TYR A 502 -31.21 -10.99 -18.08
CA TYR A 502 -30.90 -10.28 -16.84
C TYR A 502 -31.46 -8.86 -16.92
N SER A 503 -32.20 -8.45 -15.90
CA SER A 503 -32.48 -7.03 -15.65
C SER A 503 -31.25 -6.41 -15.01
N TYR A 504 -30.78 -5.31 -15.56
CA TYR A 504 -29.70 -4.48 -15.03
C TYR A 504 -30.29 -3.20 -14.44
N GLU A 505 -29.75 -2.78 -13.29
CA GLU A 505 -30.01 -1.51 -12.64
C GLU A 505 -28.66 -0.95 -12.18
N LEU A 506 -28.26 0.18 -12.75
CA LEU A 506 -26.96 0.82 -12.53
C LEU A 506 -27.19 2.19 -11.90
N THR A 507 -26.45 2.51 -10.84
CA THR A 507 -26.48 3.82 -10.19
C THR A 507 -25.07 4.40 -10.11
N GLY A 508 -24.92 5.70 -10.36
CA GLY A 508 -23.64 6.38 -10.27
C GLY A 508 -23.02 6.19 -8.88
N ALA A 509 -21.78 5.73 -8.85
CA ALA A 509 -21.02 5.42 -7.64
C ALA A 509 -19.64 6.10 -7.67
N ASP A 510 -18.95 6.10 -6.54
CA ASP A 510 -17.62 6.70 -6.35
C ASP A 510 -17.55 8.14 -6.90
N TRP A 511 -16.54 8.40 -7.74
CA TRP A 511 -16.28 9.65 -8.45
C TRP A 511 -17.39 10.03 -9.46
N ALA A 512 -18.26 9.10 -9.84
CA ALA A 512 -19.33 9.31 -10.81
C ALA A 512 -20.73 9.45 -10.19
N GLN A 513 -20.88 9.44 -8.85
CA GLN A 513 -22.18 9.63 -8.17
C GLN A 513 -22.89 10.96 -8.52
N SER A 514 -22.12 12.03 -8.77
CA SER A 514 -22.63 13.38 -9.04
C SER A 514 -22.07 13.95 -10.35
N LEU A 515 -22.96 14.27 -11.29
CA LEU A 515 -22.64 14.95 -12.55
C LEU A 515 -23.01 16.44 -12.48
N ALA A 516 -22.05 17.35 -12.58
CA ALA A 516 -22.34 18.77 -12.76
C ALA A 516 -23.04 19.05 -14.11
N ALA A 517 -23.65 20.24 -14.24
CA ALA A 517 -24.34 20.65 -15.46
C ALA A 517 -23.40 20.64 -16.68
N GLY A 518 -23.71 19.85 -17.71
CA GLY A 518 -22.87 19.67 -18.89
C GLY A 518 -21.66 18.74 -18.70
N GLN A 519 -21.49 18.11 -17.54
CA GLN A 519 -20.41 17.15 -17.28
C GLN A 519 -20.68 15.82 -18.00
N ALA A 520 -19.62 15.20 -18.49
CA ALA A 520 -19.59 13.87 -19.10
C ALA A 520 -18.60 12.98 -18.31
N MET A 521 -18.96 11.72 -18.06
CA MET A 521 -18.15 10.76 -17.31
C MET A 521 -18.26 9.34 -17.89
N THR A 522 -17.12 8.67 -18.06
CA THR A 522 -17.02 7.35 -18.69
C THR A 522 -16.97 6.23 -17.66
N VAL A 523 -18.15 5.79 -17.21
CA VAL A 523 -18.30 4.66 -16.28
C VAL A 523 -18.33 3.33 -17.04
N GLY A 524 -18.22 2.20 -16.35
CA GLY A 524 -18.28 0.91 -17.04
C GLY A 524 -18.34 -0.32 -16.14
N PHE A 525 -18.43 -1.48 -16.79
CA PHE A 525 -18.51 -2.80 -16.12
C PHE A 525 -18.12 -3.95 -17.05
N ASN A 526 -17.72 -5.09 -16.48
CA ASN A 526 -17.43 -6.31 -17.22
C ASN A 526 -18.60 -7.31 -17.18
N ALA A 527 -18.82 -8.04 -18.27
CA ALA A 527 -19.87 -9.05 -18.36
C ALA A 527 -19.48 -10.27 -19.21
N LEU A 528 -19.94 -11.45 -18.80
CA LEU A 528 -19.86 -12.68 -19.58
C LEU A 528 -20.96 -12.69 -20.64
N SER A 529 -20.59 -12.96 -21.88
CA SER A 529 -21.54 -13.08 -22.99
C SER A 529 -22.12 -14.48 -23.08
N ALA A 530 -23.40 -14.58 -23.42
CA ALA A 530 -24.06 -15.86 -23.69
C ALA A 530 -23.67 -16.48 -25.04
N GLU A 531 -23.11 -15.69 -25.96
CA GLU A 531 -22.67 -16.10 -27.30
C GLU A 531 -21.26 -15.54 -27.62
N ASP A 532 -20.58 -16.11 -28.61
CA ASP A 532 -19.24 -15.68 -29.04
C ASP A 532 -19.33 -14.37 -29.85
N LEU A 533 -18.96 -13.25 -29.21
CA LEU A 533 -18.97 -11.91 -29.81
C LEU A 533 -17.64 -11.53 -30.49
N SER A 534 -16.63 -12.41 -30.49
CA SER A 534 -15.28 -12.10 -31.00
C SER A 534 -15.20 -11.84 -32.53
N GLY A 535 -16.33 -11.96 -33.23
CA GLY A 535 -16.48 -11.60 -34.64
C GLY A 535 -16.82 -10.14 -34.92
N ASP A 536 -17.24 -9.36 -33.91
CA ASP A 536 -17.53 -7.93 -34.03
C ASP A 536 -16.34 -7.07 -33.58
N ALA A 537 -16.30 -5.80 -34.03
CA ALA A 537 -15.13 -4.93 -33.89
C ALA A 537 -15.13 -4.04 -32.62
N SER A 538 -16.28 -3.89 -31.95
CA SER A 538 -16.46 -3.13 -30.72
C SER A 538 -17.84 -3.41 -30.12
N LEU A 539 -18.02 -3.24 -28.82
CA LEU A 539 -19.33 -3.23 -28.19
C LEU A 539 -20.17 -2.04 -28.69
N THR A 540 -21.48 -2.22 -28.73
CA THR A 540 -22.48 -1.19 -29.06
C THR A 540 -23.70 -1.32 -28.15
N SER A 541 -24.56 -0.31 -28.11
CA SER A 541 -25.85 -0.35 -27.42
C SER A 541 -26.71 -1.56 -27.82
N GLU A 542 -26.75 -1.90 -29.11
CA GLU A 542 -27.51 -3.02 -29.66
C GLU A 542 -26.88 -4.40 -29.40
N LEU A 543 -25.57 -4.46 -29.10
CA LEU A 543 -24.90 -5.68 -28.62
C LEU A 543 -25.04 -5.84 -27.11
N LEU A 544 -25.08 -4.74 -26.35
CA LEU A 544 -25.20 -4.74 -24.90
C LEU A 544 -26.61 -5.14 -24.41
N MET A 545 -27.65 -4.70 -25.12
CA MET A 545 -29.06 -4.89 -24.72
C MET A 545 -29.72 -6.07 -25.42
N ALA A 546 -30.72 -6.67 -24.76
CA ALA A 546 -31.53 -7.74 -25.32
C ALA A 546 -32.39 -7.23 -26.50
N PRO A 547 -32.59 -8.02 -27.57
CA PRO A 547 -33.27 -7.56 -28.78
C PRO A 547 -34.69 -6.99 -28.54
N GLY A 548 -34.87 -5.70 -28.81
CA GLY A 548 -36.15 -5.00 -28.66
C GLY A 548 -36.42 -4.44 -27.26
N THR A 549 -35.38 -4.29 -26.44
CA THR A 549 -35.42 -3.54 -25.18
C THR A 549 -34.74 -2.17 -25.36
N GLU A 550 -34.99 -1.24 -24.42
CA GLU A 550 -34.46 0.13 -24.45
C GLU A 550 -33.83 0.45 -23.09
N LEU A 551 -32.86 1.37 -23.07
CA LEU A 551 -32.28 1.90 -21.83
C LEU A 551 -33.23 2.94 -21.24
N THR A 552 -33.59 2.78 -19.97
CA THR A 552 -34.49 3.67 -19.22
C THR A 552 -33.80 4.32 -18.03
N LEU A 553 -33.98 5.64 -17.85
CA LEU A 553 -33.57 6.32 -16.62
C LEU A 553 -34.49 5.92 -15.46
N LEU A 554 -33.94 5.94 -14.24
CA LEU A 554 -34.65 5.62 -12.98
C LEU A 554 -35.37 6.85 -12.38
#